data_AF-A0A1B8XWG5-F1
#
_entry.id   AF-A0A1B8XWG5-F1
#
_cell.length_a   1.000
_cell.length_b   1.000
_cell.length_c   1.000
_cell.angle_alpha   90.00
_cell.angle_beta   90.00
_cell.angle_gamma   90.00
#
_symmetry.space_group_name_H-M   'P 1'
#
loop_
_entity.id
_entity.type
_entity.pdbx_description
1 polymer ?
#
loop_
_entity_poly.entity_id
_entity_poly.type
_entity_poly.pdbx_seq_one_letter_code
_entity_poly.pdbx_strand_id
1 'polypeptide(L)'
;GINIHLAKKMIEDRSRDYMNARRVAKEYETVMKGLDRNAPSVPPQNTPQEAQQVEMWKKYIQWEKSNPLRTEDQTLITKRGKDMNNAKLFSDEAANIYERAISTLLKKNMLLYFAYADYEESRMKYEKTHSIYNRLLAIEDIDPTLVYIQYMKFARRAEGIKSGRMIFKKAREDPRTRHHVYVTAALMEYYCSK
;
A
#
# COMPACT_ATOMS: atom_id res chain seq x y z
N GLY A 1 -27.10 4.02 -44.62
CA GLY A 1 -27.40 5.30 -43.96
C GLY A 1 -27.80 5.04 -42.52
N ILE A 2 -27.53 5.98 -41.61
CA ILE A 2 -27.93 5.89 -40.19
C ILE A 2 -29.47 5.96 -40.09
N ASN A 3 -30.07 5.15 -39.21
CA ASN A 3 -31.53 5.13 -39.02
C ASN A 3 -31.97 6.30 -38.11
N ILE A 4 -32.59 7.33 -38.71
CA ILE A 4 -33.00 8.57 -38.05
C ILE A 4 -34.07 8.33 -36.96
N HIS A 5 -34.97 7.37 -37.17
CA HIS A 5 -36.02 7.06 -36.19
C HIS A 5 -35.47 6.35 -34.95
N LEU A 6 -34.49 5.47 -35.14
CA LEU A 6 -33.82 4.79 -34.03
C LEU A 6 -32.88 5.74 -33.26
N ALA A 7 -32.31 6.74 -33.94
CA ALA A 7 -31.36 7.68 -33.35
C ALA A 7 -31.93 8.47 -32.16
N LYS A 8 -33.19 8.92 -32.22
CA LYS A 8 -33.83 9.67 -31.13
C LYS A 8 -33.87 8.86 -29.83
N LYS A 9 -34.37 7.61 -29.91
CA LYS A 9 -34.44 6.70 -28.77
C LYS A 9 -33.05 6.40 -28.19
N MET A 10 -32.07 6.11 -29.05
CA MET A 10 -30.69 5.83 -28.59
C MET A 10 -30.03 7.02 -27.87
N ILE A 11 -30.36 8.26 -28.25
CA ILE A 11 -29.87 9.47 -27.58
C ILE A 11 -30.55 9.65 -26.23
N GLU A 12 -31.87 9.51 -26.18
CA GLU A 12 -32.65 9.64 -24.93
C GLU A 12 -32.23 8.60 -23.89
N ASP A 13 -32.03 7.34 -24.31
CA ASP A 13 -31.61 6.23 -23.44
C ASP A 13 -30.28 6.51 -22.72
N ARG A 14 -29.38 7.33 -23.29
CA ARG A 14 -28.06 7.67 -22.71
C ARG A 14 -27.97 9.07 -22.11
N SER A 15 -28.99 9.90 -22.28
CA SER A 15 -28.96 11.32 -21.90
C SER A 15 -28.70 11.52 -20.40
N ARG A 16 -29.31 10.67 -19.54
CA ARG A 16 -29.16 10.73 -18.08
C ARG A 16 -27.71 10.48 -17.65
N ASP A 17 -27.08 9.43 -18.17
CA ASP A 17 -25.70 9.06 -17.84
C ASP A 17 -24.71 10.11 -18.36
N TYR A 18 -24.95 10.64 -19.56
CA TYR A 18 -24.17 11.75 -20.11
C TYR A 18 -24.22 12.99 -19.21
N MET A 19 -25.41 13.37 -18.73
CA MET A 19 -25.55 14.54 -17.83
C MET A 19 -24.82 14.32 -16.50
N ASN A 20 -24.86 13.10 -15.96
CA ASN A 20 -24.08 12.73 -14.77
C ASN A 20 -22.57 12.81 -15.03
N ALA A 21 -22.09 12.23 -16.13
CA ALA A 21 -20.68 12.29 -16.53
C ALA A 21 -20.19 13.73 -16.75
N ARG A 22 -21.01 14.58 -17.38
CA ARG A 22 -20.71 16.00 -17.60
C ARG A 22 -20.63 16.79 -16.30
N ARG A 23 -21.48 16.49 -15.30
CA ARG A 23 -21.38 17.09 -13.96
C ARG A 23 -20.05 16.70 -13.30
N VAL A 24 -19.75 15.40 -13.28
CA VAL A 24 -18.52 14.88 -12.67
C VAL A 24 -17.26 15.39 -13.38
N ALA A 25 -17.30 15.61 -14.70
CA ALA A 25 -16.18 16.20 -15.43
C ALA A 25 -15.82 17.62 -14.92
N LYS A 26 -16.83 18.45 -14.58
CA LYS A 26 -16.58 19.78 -13.99
C LYS A 26 -16.01 19.70 -12.57
N GLU A 27 -16.50 18.76 -11.78
CA GLU A 27 -15.95 18.49 -10.44
C GLU A 27 -14.49 18.03 -10.54
N TYR A 28 -14.19 17.13 -11.47
CA TYR A 28 -12.84 16.64 -11.76
C TYR A 28 -11.88 17.78 -12.10
N GLU A 29 -12.26 18.69 -12.99
CA GLU A 29 -11.45 19.87 -13.32
C GLU A 29 -11.08 20.70 -12.09
N THR A 30 -12.01 20.82 -11.13
CA THR A 30 -11.79 21.59 -9.89
C THR A 30 -10.77 20.91 -8.99
N VAL A 31 -10.87 19.59 -8.82
CA VAL A 31 -9.97 18.81 -7.94
C VAL A 31 -8.58 18.65 -8.58
N MET A 32 -8.51 18.59 -9.90
CA MET A 32 -7.25 18.50 -10.63
C MET A 32 -6.53 19.84 -10.79
N LYS A 33 -7.22 20.96 -10.56
CA LYS A 33 -6.63 22.30 -10.68
C LYS A 33 -5.54 22.50 -9.63
N GLY A 34 -4.33 22.79 -10.09
CA GLY A 34 -3.18 23.03 -9.23
C GLY A 34 -2.35 21.80 -8.88
N LEU A 35 -2.78 20.60 -9.28
CA LEU A 35 -1.94 19.40 -9.21
C LEU A 35 -0.86 19.45 -10.29
N ASP A 36 0.39 19.36 -9.87
CA ASP A 36 1.50 19.14 -10.79
C ASP A 36 1.61 17.66 -11.13
N ARG A 37 1.38 17.35 -12.42
CA ARG A 37 1.42 15.98 -12.97
C ARG A 37 2.74 15.68 -13.70
N ASN A 38 3.60 16.68 -13.83
CA ASN A 38 4.88 16.57 -14.55
C ASN A 38 6.07 16.60 -13.57
N ALA A 39 5.83 16.79 -12.28
CA ALA A 39 6.86 16.77 -11.26
C ALA A 39 7.62 15.42 -11.24
N PRO A 40 8.97 15.44 -11.21
CA PRO A 40 9.75 14.23 -11.05
C PRO A 40 9.52 13.61 -9.66
N SER A 41 9.55 12.27 -9.60
CA SER A 41 9.45 11.54 -8.33
C SER A 41 10.74 11.69 -7.53
N VAL A 42 10.72 12.58 -6.53
CA VAL A 42 11.85 12.83 -5.62
C VAL A 42 11.44 12.51 -4.18
N PRO A 43 12.35 12.02 -3.33
CA PRO A 43 12.07 11.82 -1.91
C PRO A 43 11.67 13.13 -1.21
N PRO A 44 10.84 13.08 -0.16
CA PRO A 44 10.40 14.29 0.51
C PRO A 44 11.54 15.11 1.09
N GLN A 45 11.59 16.37 0.69
CA GLN A 45 12.51 17.38 1.24
C GLN A 45 11.83 18.25 2.29
N ASN A 46 10.54 18.00 2.55
CA ASN A 46 9.71 18.70 3.53
C ASN A 46 9.55 20.20 3.23
N THR A 47 9.50 20.55 1.93
CA THR A 47 9.23 21.93 1.51
C THR A 47 7.72 22.23 1.65
N PRO A 48 7.33 23.49 1.91
CA PRO A 48 5.91 23.86 1.98
C PRO A 48 5.13 23.55 0.68
N GLN A 49 5.77 23.74 -0.47
CA GLN A 49 5.18 23.47 -1.78
C GLN A 49 4.93 21.97 -1.99
N GLU A 50 5.88 21.13 -1.59
CA GLU A 50 5.72 19.68 -1.65
C GLU A 50 4.59 19.21 -0.72
N ALA A 51 4.56 19.71 0.51
CA ALA A 51 3.49 19.38 1.46
C ALA A 51 2.10 19.78 0.93
N GLN A 52 2.00 20.94 0.29
CA GLN A 52 0.79 21.39 -0.38
C GLN A 52 0.37 20.45 -1.53
N GLN A 53 1.31 20.02 -2.37
CA GLN A 53 1.04 19.04 -3.45
C GLN A 53 0.56 17.70 -2.88
N VAL A 54 1.20 17.20 -1.81
CA VAL A 54 0.78 15.96 -1.13
C VAL A 54 -0.65 16.09 -0.59
N GLU A 55 -1.01 17.24 -0.01
CA GLU A 55 -2.38 17.50 0.46
C GLU A 55 -3.39 17.49 -0.69
N MET A 56 -3.06 18.11 -1.83
CA MET A 56 -3.91 18.09 -3.02
C MET A 56 -4.10 16.65 -3.56
N TRP A 57 -3.03 15.85 -3.63
CA TRP A 57 -3.13 14.44 -4.03
C TRP A 57 -4.00 13.61 -3.07
N LYS A 58 -3.87 13.84 -1.76
CA LYS A 58 -4.75 13.20 -0.75
C LYS A 58 -6.21 13.59 -0.95
N LYS A 59 -6.50 14.87 -1.21
CA LYS A 59 -7.85 15.36 -1.53
C LYS A 59 -8.41 14.71 -2.78
N TYR A 60 -7.61 14.57 -3.84
CA TYR A 60 -8.02 13.87 -5.05
C TYR A 60 -8.39 12.39 -4.79
N ILE A 61 -7.54 11.66 -4.07
CA ILE A 61 -7.82 10.26 -3.70
C ILE A 61 -9.10 10.14 -2.87
N GLN A 62 -9.32 11.06 -1.93
CA GLN A 62 -10.55 11.09 -1.13
C GLN A 62 -11.78 11.42 -1.98
N TRP A 63 -11.67 12.34 -2.94
CA TRP A 63 -12.75 12.66 -3.88
C TRP A 63 -13.12 11.45 -4.73
N GLU A 64 -12.15 10.72 -5.28
CA GLU A 64 -12.45 9.52 -6.08
C GLU A 64 -13.08 8.41 -5.21
N LYS A 65 -12.61 8.26 -3.95
CA LYS A 65 -13.24 7.38 -2.93
C LYS A 65 -14.66 7.81 -2.53
N SER A 66 -15.09 9.03 -2.83
CA SER A 66 -16.46 9.48 -2.55
C SER A 66 -17.49 8.94 -3.56
N ASN A 67 -17.04 8.27 -4.63
CA ASN A 67 -17.85 7.81 -5.76
C ASN A 67 -18.70 8.94 -6.37
N PRO A 68 -18.06 9.97 -6.98
CA PRO A 68 -18.77 11.13 -7.54
C PRO A 68 -19.72 10.75 -8.69
N LEU A 69 -19.43 9.65 -9.39
CA LEU A 69 -20.30 9.09 -10.43
C LEU A 69 -21.58 8.47 -9.88
N ARG A 70 -21.67 8.18 -8.57
CA ARG A 70 -22.81 7.49 -7.95
C ARG A 70 -23.22 6.24 -8.71
N THR A 71 -22.25 5.56 -9.30
CA THR A 71 -22.50 4.32 -10.03
C THR A 71 -22.55 3.16 -9.05
N GLU A 72 -23.35 2.16 -9.39
CA GLU A 72 -23.41 0.86 -8.71
C GLU A 72 -22.53 -0.19 -9.40
N ASP A 73 -21.95 0.12 -10.58
CA ASP A 73 -21.02 -0.78 -11.29
C ASP A 73 -19.70 -0.89 -10.52
N GLN A 74 -19.60 -1.97 -9.76
CA GLN A 74 -18.47 -2.27 -8.91
C GLN A 74 -17.13 -2.30 -9.66
N THR A 75 -17.10 -2.74 -10.92
CA THR A 75 -15.86 -2.82 -11.70
C THR A 75 -15.34 -1.44 -12.08
N LEU A 76 -16.25 -0.49 -12.30
CA LEU A 76 -15.93 0.89 -12.65
C LEU A 76 -15.50 1.70 -11.43
N ILE A 77 -16.17 1.52 -10.28
CA ILE A 77 -15.77 2.14 -9.01
C ILE A 77 -14.38 1.64 -8.61
N THR A 78 -14.10 0.36 -8.85
CA THR A 78 -12.81 -0.28 -8.56
C THR A 78 -11.64 0.33 -9.34
N LYS A 79 -11.75 0.40 -10.68
CA LYS A 79 -10.70 0.99 -11.53
C LYS A 79 -10.43 2.45 -11.20
N ARG A 80 -11.39 3.11 -10.55
CA ARG A 80 -11.34 4.54 -10.25
C ARG A 80 -10.92 4.82 -8.80
N GLY A 81 -11.33 4.05 -7.80
CA GLY A 81 -10.81 4.24 -6.44
C GLY A 81 -11.62 3.69 -5.26
N LYS A 82 -12.62 2.80 -5.43
CA LYS A 82 -13.37 2.24 -4.29
C LYS A 82 -13.96 0.80 -4.47
N ASP A 83 -13.80 0.00 -3.39
CA ASP A 83 -14.63 -1.08 -2.78
C ASP A 83 -14.63 -2.61 -3.12
N MET A 84 -14.18 -3.37 -2.09
CA MET A 84 -14.73 -4.51 -1.29
C MET A 84 -15.32 -5.82 -1.86
N ASN A 85 -15.89 -5.90 -3.06
CA ASN A 85 -16.65 -7.12 -3.44
C ASN A 85 -15.82 -8.23 -4.11
N ASN A 86 -14.51 -7.99 -4.33
CA ASN A 86 -13.59 -8.95 -4.96
C ASN A 86 -12.33 -9.14 -4.12
N ALA A 87 -12.52 -9.45 -2.83
CA ALA A 87 -11.49 -9.41 -1.79
C ALA A 87 -10.18 -10.10 -2.17
N LYS A 88 -10.24 -11.25 -2.88
CA LYS A 88 -9.04 -11.97 -3.32
C LYS A 88 -8.22 -11.21 -4.37
N LEU A 89 -8.87 -10.69 -5.42
CA LEU A 89 -8.20 -9.93 -6.48
C LEU A 89 -7.53 -8.67 -5.93
N PHE A 90 -8.25 -7.94 -5.06
CA PHE A 90 -7.67 -6.77 -4.38
C PHE A 90 -6.54 -7.14 -3.46
N SER A 91 -6.65 -8.30 -2.83
CA SER A 91 -5.62 -8.72 -1.90
C SER A 91 -4.31 -9.02 -2.63
N ASP A 92 -4.39 -9.59 -3.83
CA ASP A 92 -3.24 -9.78 -4.70
C ASP A 92 -2.75 -8.47 -5.33
N GLU A 93 -3.64 -7.54 -5.69
CA GLU A 93 -3.26 -6.23 -6.21
C GLU A 93 -2.55 -5.36 -5.15
N ALA A 94 -3.03 -5.35 -3.91
CA ALA A 94 -2.39 -4.66 -2.79
C ALA A 94 -0.98 -5.22 -2.55
N ALA A 95 -0.82 -6.55 -2.54
CA ALA A 95 0.48 -7.20 -2.47
C ALA A 95 1.40 -6.78 -3.64
N ASN A 96 0.87 -6.71 -4.86
CA ASN A 96 1.63 -6.28 -6.03
C ASN A 96 2.07 -4.81 -5.95
N ILE A 97 1.24 -3.92 -5.41
CA ILE A 97 1.62 -2.51 -5.18
C ILE A 97 2.80 -2.43 -4.20
N TYR A 98 2.74 -3.17 -3.09
CA TYR A 98 3.86 -3.25 -2.16
C TYR A 98 5.13 -3.83 -2.81
N GLU A 99 5.00 -4.95 -3.52
CA GLU A 99 6.09 -5.61 -4.23
C GLU A 99 6.78 -4.66 -5.22
N ARG A 100 6.00 -3.89 -5.99
CA ARG A 100 6.51 -2.87 -6.91
C ARG A 100 7.26 -1.77 -6.16
N ALA A 101 6.74 -1.29 -5.03
CA ALA A 101 7.35 -0.21 -4.27
C ALA A 101 8.76 -0.59 -3.77
N ILE A 102 8.90 -1.81 -3.23
CA ILE A 102 10.19 -2.31 -2.72
C ILE A 102 11.13 -2.82 -3.82
N SER A 103 10.62 -3.11 -5.02
CA SER A 103 11.44 -3.61 -6.15
C SER A 103 11.99 -2.53 -7.05
N THR A 104 11.33 -1.36 -7.12
CA THR A 104 11.65 -0.33 -8.10
C THR A 104 12.34 0.88 -7.46
N LEU A 105 11.57 1.71 -6.77
CA LEU A 105 12.00 3.03 -6.30
C LEU A 105 12.48 3.01 -4.85
N LEU A 106 11.77 2.31 -3.96
CA LEU A 106 11.91 2.47 -2.50
C LEU A 106 12.56 1.24 -1.84
N LYS A 107 13.62 0.71 -2.47
CA LYS A 107 14.30 -0.54 -2.08
C LYS A 107 14.84 -0.56 -0.64
N LYS A 108 15.13 0.60 -0.05
CA LYS A 108 15.68 0.72 1.31
C LYS A 108 14.67 1.24 2.33
N ASN A 109 13.44 1.53 1.90
CA ASN A 109 12.42 2.07 2.79
C ASN A 109 11.84 0.97 3.68
N MET A 110 12.32 0.87 4.91
CA MET A 110 11.91 -0.20 5.84
C MET A 110 10.40 -0.22 6.13
N LEU A 111 9.74 0.95 6.15
CA LEU A 111 8.32 1.05 6.48
C LEU A 111 7.45 0.28 5.47
N LEU A 112 7.78 0.35 4.18
CA LEU A 112 7.05 -0.38 3.15
C LEU A 112 7.28 -1.89 3.23
N TYR A 113 8.47 -2.33 3.62
CA TYR A 113 8.73 -3.74 3.89
C TYR A 113 7.91 -4.25 5.07
N PHE A 114 7.83 -3.48 6.17
CA PHE A 114 7.03 -3.87 7.34
C PHE A 114 5.53 -3.90 7.02
N ALA A 115 5.02 -2.86 6.33
CA ALA A 115 3.63 -2.84 5.88
C ALA A 115 3.29 -4.03 4.98
N TYR A 116 4.20 -4.40 4.08
CA TYR A 116 4.02 -5.57 3.21
C TYR A 116 4.09 -6.90 3.98
N ALA A 117 5.03 -7.02 4.91
CA ALA A 117 5.17 -8.19 5.76
C ALA A 117 3.93 -8.42 6.63
N ASP A 118 3.46 -7.38 7.34
CA ASP A 118 2.24 -7.43 8.14
C ASP A 118 1.01 -7.73 7.27
N TYR A 119 0.99 -7.21 6.04
CA TYR A 119 -0.06 -7.50 5.07
C TYR A 119 -0.10 -8.98 4.67
N GLU A 120 1.05 -9.59 4.34
CA GLU A 120 1.12 -11.02 4.01
C GLU A 120 0.90 -11.93 5.23
N GLU A 121 1.30 -11.50 6.43
CA GLU A 121 0.96 -12.16 7.68
C GLU A 121 -0.56 -12.20 7.89
N SER A 122 -1.28 -11.09 7.64
CA SER A 122 -2.75 -11.03 7.75
C SER A 122 -3.47 -11.98 6.78
N ARG A 123 -2.79 -12.35 5.68
CA ARG A 123 -3.26 -13.33 4.69
C ARG A 123 -2.80 -14.75 4.99
N MET A 124 -2.16 -14.97 6.14
CA MET A 124 -1.56 -16.24 6.57
C MET A 124 -0.48 -16.75 5.60
N LYS A 125 0.19 -15.87 4.84
CA LYS A 125 1.30 -16.22 3.95
C LYS A 125 2.65 -16.06 4.65
N TYR A 126 2.90 -16.89 5.65
CA TYR A 126 4.09 -16.79 6.50
C TYR A 126 5.41 -16.98 5.74
N GLU A 127 5.47 -17.94 4.81
CA GLU A 127 6.67 -18.15 3.98
C GLU A 127 7.03 -16.91 3.15
N LYS A 128 6.01 -16.23 2.59
CA LYS A 128 6.21 -14.96 1.88
C LYS A 128 6.72 -13.87 2.83
N THR A 129 6.21 -13.84 4.06
CA THR A 129 6.66 -12.90 5.10
C THR A 129 8.15 -13.07 5.43
N HIS A 130 8.63 -14.32 5.58
CA HIS A 130 10.05 -14.61 5.72
C HIS A 130 10.86 -14.09 4.52
N SER A 131 10.38 -14.32 3.28
CA SER A 131 11.08 -13.85 2.08
C SER A 131 11.22 -12.32 2.03
N ILE A 132 10.21 -11.58 2.50
CA ILE A 132 10.22 -10.11 2.56
C ILE A 132 11.27 -9.62 3.55
N TYR A 133 11.30 -10.18 4.77
CA TYR A 133 12.31 -9.84 5.78
C TYR A 133 13.73 -10.21 5.33
N ASN A 134 13.93 -11.42 4.80
CA ASN A 134 15.25 -11.85 4.33
C ASN A 134 15.74 -10.99 3.16
N ARG A 135 14.84 -10.55 2.26
CA ARG A 135 15.19 -9.62 1.17
C ARG A 135 15.66 -8.27 1.69
N LEU A 136 15.04 -7.74 2.75
CA LEU A 136 15.50 -6.50 3.37
C LEU A 136 16.87 -6.69 4.03
N LEU A 137 17.07 -7.79 4.77
CA LEU A 137 18.34 -8.10 5.45
C LEU A 137 19.51 -8.31 4.47
N ALA A 138 19.23 -8.74 3.25
CA ALA A 138 20.23 -8.90 2.18
C ALA A 138 20.79 -7.57 1.65
N ILE A 139 20.15 -6.42 1.95
CA ILE A 139 20.69 -5.11 1.59
C ILE A 139 21.82 -4.79 2.55
N GLU A 140 23.02 -4.52 2.03
CA GLU A 140 24.22 -4.34 2.86
C GLU A 140 24.19 -3.05 3.70
N ASP A 141 23.68 -1.97 3.13
CA ASP A 141 23.76 -0.61 3.68
C ASP A 141 22.49 -0.15 4.39
N ILE A 142 21.93 -1.02 5.23
CA ILE A 142 20.87 -0.69 6.17
C ILE A 142 21.28 -1.03 7.60
N ASP A 143 20.60 -0.43 8.58
CA ASP A 143 20.63 -0.95 9.95
C ASP A 143 19.60 -2.09 10.09
N PRO A 144 20.03 -3.36 10.21
CA PRO A 144 19.11 -4.48 10.31
C PRO A 144 18.46 -4.60 11.70
N THR A 145 18.87 -3.80 12.70
CA THR A 145 18.40 -3.92 14.08
C THR A 145 16.88 -3.85 14.18
N LEU A 146 16.26 -2.85 13.56
CA LEU A 146 14.81 -2.70 13.56
C LEU A 146 14.13 -3.83 12.78
N VAL A 147 14.77 -4.30 11.71
CA VAL A 147 14.28 -5.42 10.89
C VAL A 147 14.24 -6.70 11.71
N TYR A 148 15.30 -7.03 12.44
CA TYR A 148 15.34 -8.19 13.33
C TYR A 148 14.34 -8.07 14.48
N ILE A 149 14.12 -6.88 15.04
CA ILE A 149 13.09 -6.66 16.06
C ILE A 149 11.70 -7.01 15.53
N GLN A 150 11.33 -6.50 14.35
CA GLN A 150 10.02 -6.79 13.75
C GLN A 150 9.90 -8.25 13.32
N TYR A 151 10.97 -8.79 12.73
CA TYR A 151 11.00 -10.17 12.28
C TYR A 151 10.89 -11.17 13.45
N MET A 152 11.56 -10.90 14.57
CA MET A 152 11.44 -11.69 15.79
C MET A 152 10.03 -11.63 16.38
N LYS A 153 9.40 -10.44 16.37
CA LYS A 153 8.00 -10.26 16.80
C LYS A 153 7.04 -11.08 15.94
N PHE A 154 7.19 -11.02 14.62
CA PHE A 154 6.43 -11.85 13.67
C PHE A 154 6.62 -13.34 13.97
N ALA A 155 7.87 -13.83 13.97
CA ALA A 155 8.18 -15.24 14.13
C ALA A 155 7.62 -15.80 15.45
N ARG A 156 7.72 -15.03 16.54
CA ARG A 156 7.12 -15.43 17.81
C ARG A 156 5.59 -15.47 17.77
N ARG A 157 4.96 -14.45 17.16
CA ARG A 157 3.50 -14.30 17.09
C ARG A 157 2.84 -15.35 16.19
N ALA A 158 3.43 -15.66 15.05
CA ALA A 158 2.88 -16.57 14.06
C ALA A 158 3.32 -18.04 14.27
N GLU A 159 4.53 -18.28 14.76
CA GLU A 159 5.16 -19.61 14.76
C GLU A 159 5.69 -20.06 16.12
N GLY A 160 5.56 -19.20 17.14
CA GLY A 160 5.91 -19.51 18.53
C GLY A 160 7.36 -19.26 18.92
N ILE A 161 7.66 -19.61 20.16
CA ILE A 161 8.88 -19.20 20.88
C ILE A 161 10.16 -19.68 20.18
N LYS A 162 10.17 -20.93 19.68
CA LYS A 162 11.35 -21.51 19.02
C LYS A 162 11.75 -20.72 17.77
N SER A 163 10.79 -20.34 16.93
CA SER A 163 11.05 -19.55 15.72
C SER A 163 11.60 -18.16 16.07
N GLY A 164 10.98 -17.48 17.05
CA GLY A 164 11.48 -16.20 17.56
C GLY A 164 12.95 -16.26 18.01
N ARG A 165 13.34 -17.32 18.74
CA ARG A 165 14.75 -17.54 19.16
C ARG A 165 15.69 -17.82 17.98
N MET A 166 15.23 -18.48 16.93
CA MET A 166 16.02 -18.68 15.71
C MET A 166 16.31 -17.35 15.00
N ILE A 167 15.33 -16.44 14.94
CA ILE A 167 15.56 -15.09 14.39
C ILE A 167 16.53 -14.30 15.27
N PHE A 168 16.39 -14.38 16.60
CA PHE A 168 17.34 -13.75 17.51
C PHE A 168 18.77 -14.30 17.35
N LYS A 169 18.93 -15.60 17.11
CA LYS A 169 20.23 -16.19 16.80
C LYS A 169 20.86 -15.52 15.57
N LYS A 170 20.11 -15.40 14.46
CA LYS A 170 20.57 -14.70 13.25
C LYS A 170 20.95 -13.24 13.52
N ALA A 171 20.16 -12.54 14.34
CA ALA A 171 20.44 -11.15 14.69
C ALA A 171 21.78 -10.97 15.41
N ARG A 172 22.17 -11.92 16.26
CA ARG A 172 23.48 -11.89 16.95
C ARG A 172 24.67 -12.21 16.05
N GLU A 173 24.42 -12.89 14.94
CA GLU A 173 25.45 -13.27 13.97
C GLU A 173 25.69 -12.16 12.92
N ASP A 174 24.75 -11.22 12.77
CA ASP A 174 24.91 -10.06 11.88
C ASP A 174 25.69 -8.93 12.59
N PRO A 175 26.90 -8.57 12.10
CA PRO A 175 27.76 -7.57 12.73
C PRO A 175 27.20 -6.14 12.67
N ARG A 176 26.20 -5.87 11.82
CA ARG A 176 25.56 -4.54 11.70
C ARG A 176 24.52 -4.31 12.80
N THR A 177 24.13 -5.35 13.53
CA THR A 177 23.09 -5.30 14.54
C THR A 177 23.51 -4.52 15.78
N ARG A 178 22.62 -3.64 16.26
CA ARG A 178 22.79 -2.80 17.44
C ARG A 178 22.06 -3.37 18.66
N HIS A 179 22.34 -2.81 19.83
CA HIS A 179 21.90 -3.32 21.14
C HIS A 179 20.37 -3.45 21.33
N HIS A 180 19.54 -2.69 20.61
CA HIS A 180 18.08 -2.69 20.78
C HIS A 180 17.43 -4.07 20.60
N VAL A 181 18.02 -4.96 19.79
CA VAL A 181 17.49 -6.31 19.59
C VAL A 181 17.57 -7.15 20.87
N TYR A 182 18.62 -6.97 21.69
CA TYR A 182 18.81 -7.70 22.94
C TYR A 182 17.78 -7.27 23.99
N VAL A 183 17.53 -5.96 24.10
CA VAL A 183 16.49 -5.40 24.97
C VAL A 183 15.13 -5.98 24.58
N THR A 184 14.82 -5.97 23.28
CA THR A 184 13.55 -6.50 22.78
C THR A 184 13.41 -8.00 23.06
N ALA A 185 14.46 -8.79 22.80
CA ALA A 185 14.44 -10.23 23.03
C ALA A 185 14.20 -10.58 24.51
N ALA A 186 14.86 -9.88 25.42
CA ALA A 186 14.67 -10.06 26.86
C ALA A 186 13.22 -9.74 27.29
N LEU A 187 12.64 -8.64 26.81
CA LEU A 187 11.25 -8.29 27.09
C LEU A 187 10.27 -9.31 26.51
N MET A 188 10.51 -9.80 25.29
CA MET A 188 9.67 -10.83 24.68
C MET A 188 9.71 -12.16 25.44
N GLU A 189 10.89 -12.57 25.95
CA GLU A 189 10.99 -13.75 26.81
C GLU A 189 10.28 -13.53 28.16
N TYR A 190 10.40 -12.36 28.77
CA TYR A 190 9.78 -12.08 30.06
C TYR A 190 8.24 -12.05 29.98
N TYR A 191 7.68 -11.31 29.00
CA TYR A 191 6.25 -11.07 28.93
C TYR A 191 5.44 -12.14 28.22
N CYS A 192 6.06 -12.93 27.33
CA CYS A 192 5.32 -13.83 26.45
C CYS A 192 5.68 -15.31 26.66
N SER A 193 6.52 -15.68 27.63
CA SER A 193 6.94 -17.08 27.89
C SER A 193 6.13 -17.76 29.00
N LYS A 194 4.89 -17.30 29.25
CA LYS A 194 3.91 -17.99 30.10
C LYS A 194 2.95 -18.82 29.25
#